data_AF-A0A933YX96-F1
#
_entry.id   AF-A0A933YX96-F1
#
_cell.length_a   1.000
_cell.length_b   1.000
_cell.length_c   1.000
_cell.angle_alpha   90.00
_cell.angle_beta   90.00
_cell.angle_gamma   90.00
#
_symmetry.space_group_name_H-M   'P 1'
#
loop_
_entity.id
_entity.type
_entity.pdbx_description
1 polymer ?
#
loop_
_entity_poly.entity_id
_entity_poly.type
_entity_poly.pdbx_seq_one_letter_code
_entity_poly.pdbx_strand_id
1 'polypeptide(L)'
;DCRVKISSSEVSANGTGARFKGGEGQILMSRFVNNRETALHLSGARMKIQRCRFADNSRDAIRLEDGRALISGNIFSSNFGFNLYNAGREDLNALLNWWGSSDQAIITQKIHDAVLDPRSGTVQVFPWLTEKPPLIP
;
A
#
# COMPACT_ATOMS: atom_id res chain seq x y z
N ASP A 1 17.18 -17.24 -1.22
CA ASP A 1 15.91 -16.65 -1.65
C ASP A 1 14.77 -17.04 -0.74
N CYS A 2 14.07 -16.06 -0.19
CA CYS A 2 12.86 -16.26 0.61
C CYS A 2 11.66 -15.83 -0.23
N ARG A 3 10.64 -16.71 -0.31
CA ARG A 3 9.37 -16.42 -0.97
C ARG A 3 8.23 -16.51 0.03
N VAL A 4 7.41 -15.46 0.11
CA VAL A 4 6.27 -15.41 1.03
C VAL A 4 4.94 -15.31 0.28
N LYS A 5 3.92 -15.99 0.80
CA LYS A 5 2.53 -15.84 0.38
C LYS A 5 1.66 -15.58 1.61
N ILE A 6 0.92 -14.47 1.59
CA ILE A 6 -0.18 -14.21 2.52
C ILE A 6 -1.46 -14.16 1.70
N SER A 7 -2.48 -14.88 2.15
CA SER A 7 -3.78 -14.87 1.48
C SER A 7 -4.90 -15.01 2.48
N SER A 8 -6.02 -14.32 2.24
CA SER A 8 -7.24 -14.47 3.05
C SER A 8 -7.00 -14.30 4.55
N SER A 9 -6.12 -13.37 4.90
CA SER A 9 -5.67 -13.15 6.28
C SER A 9 -6.10 -11.79 6.80
N GLU A 10 -6.25 -11.67 8.12
CA GLU A 10 -6.41 -10.38 8.80
C GLU A 10 -5.19 -10.10 9.69
N VAL A 11 -4.62 -8.91 9.52
CA VAL A 11 -3.51 -8.37 10.30
C VAL A 11 -4.00 -7.07 10.96
N SER A 12 -4.40 -7.18 12.22
CA SER A 12 -5.06 -6.09 12.93
C SER A 12 -4.59 -5.88 14.35
N ALA A 13 -4.77 -4.66 14.86
CA ALA A 13 -4.42 -4.25 16.22
C ALA A 13 -2.93 -4.42 16.61
N ASN A 14 -2.03 -4.47 15.63
CA ASN A 14 -0.58 -4.52 15.87
C ASN A 14 0.04 -3.12 15.96
N GLY A 15 1.33 -3.04 16.30
CA GLY A 15 2.13 -1.85 16.07
C GLY A 15 2.32 -1.64 14.57
N THR A 16 3.40 -2.18 14.02
CA THR A 16 3.52 -2.44 12.59
C THR A 16 2.78 -3.74 12.24
N GLY A 17 1.95 -3.76 11.20
CA GLY A 17 1.16 -4.94 10.82
C GLY A 17 2.03 -6.09 10.28
N ALA A 18 2.75 -5.84 9.19
CA ALA A 18 3.76 -6.77 8.67
C ALA A 18 4.98 -6.00 8.14
N ARG A 19 6.17 -6.58 8.33
CA ARG A 19 7.44 -6.04 7.80
C ARG A 19 8.17 -7.09 6.99
N PHE A 20 8.53 -6.75 5.76
CA PHE A 20 9.32 -7.59 4.86
C PHE A 20 10.64 -6.90 4.53
N LYS A 21 11.75 -7.62 4.72
CA LYS A 21 13.10 -7.14 4.40
C LYS A 21 13.73 -8.09 3.39
N GLY A 22 13.86 -7.64 2.14
CA GLY A 22 14.29 -8.48 1.02
C GLY A 22 13.25 -9.51 0.59
N GLY A 23 13.63 -10.36 -0.35
CA GLY A 23 12.81 -11.47 -0.84
C GLY A 23 11.71 -11.04 -1.81
N GLU A 24 10.86 -12.02 -2.15
CA GLU A 24 9.76 -11.83 -3.07
C GLU A 24 8.47 -12.49 -2.56
N GLY A 25 7.32 -12.06 -3.08
CA GLY A 25 6.08 -12.67 -2.63
C GLY A 25 4.81 -12.03 -3.13
N GLN A 26 3.71 -12.50 -2.56
CA GLN A 26 2.39 -11.97 -2.83
C GLN A 26 1.54 -11.86 -1.56
N ILE A 27 0.72 -10.82 -1.51
CA ILE A 27 -0.33 -10.63 -0.51
C ILE A 27 -1.63 -10.43 -1.27
N LEU A 28 -2.60 -11.30 -1.02
CA LEU A 28 -3.85 -11.38 -1.78
C LEU A 28 -5.06 -11.46 -0.84
N MET A 29 -6.16 -10.78 -1.15
CA MET A 29 -7.44 -10.95 -0.42
C MET A 29 -7.28 -10.81 1.10
N SER A 30 -6.43 -9.90 1.57
CA SER A 30 -6.08 -9.78 2.99
C SER A 30 -6.42 -8.39 3.54
N ARG A 31 -6.54 -8.29 4.86
CA ARG A 31 -6.92 -7.07 5.58
C ARG A 31 -5.79 -6.62 6.48
N PHE A 32 -5.39 -5.37 6.37
CA PHE A 32 -4.45 -4.69 7.27
C PHE A 32 -5.16 -3.50 7.90
N VAL A 33 -5.71 -3.71 9.10
CA VAL A 33 -6.65 -2.76 9.70
C VAL A 33 -6.33 -2.43 11.15
N ASN A 34 -6.59 -1.19 11.58
CA ASN A 34 -6.40 -0.78 12.98
C ASN A 34 -4.97 -1.03 13.52
N ASN A 35 -3.94 -0.97 12.68
CA ASN A 35 -2.56 -1.04 13.15
C ASN A 35 -2.11 0.35 13.64
N ARG A 36 -1.40 0.39 14.76
CA ARG A 36 -1.00 1.64 15.46
C ARG A 36 0.15 2.37 14.76
N GLU A 37 0.84 1.71 13.84
CA GLU A 37 1.89 2.27 13.00
C GLU A 37 1.60 1.99 11.52
N THR A 38 2.65 1.69 10.75
CA THR A 38 2.53 1.32 9.34
C THR A 38 1.90 -0.07 9.21
N ALA A 39 0.89 -0.21 8.36
CA ALA A 39 0.22 -1.50 8.18
C ALA A 39 1.11 -2.53 7.48
N LEU A 40 1.77 -2.13 6.39
CA LEU A 40 2.70 -2.96 5.64
C LEU A 40 3.99 -2.18 5.31
N HIS A 41 5.12 -2.65 5.84
CA HIS A 41 6.43 -2.05 5.60
C HIS A 41 7.29 -2.98 4.75
N LEU A 42 7.70 -2.51 3.57
CA LEU A 42 8.56 -3.22 2.64
C LEU A 42 9.92 -2.54 2.57
N SER A 43 11.00 -3.31 2.72
CA SER A 43 12.38 -2.82 2.59
C SER A 43 13.16 -3.75 1.67
N GLY A 44 13.52 -3.30 0.47
CA GLY A 44 14.18 -4.13 -0.55
C GLY A 44 13.38 -5.35 -1.00
N ALA A 45 12.07 -5.39 -0.75
CA ALA A 45 11.22 -6.56 -1.02
C ALA A 45 10.44 -6.41 -2.33
N ARG A 46 10.25 -7.52 -3.06
CA ARG A 46 9.51 -7.56 -4.33
C ARG A 46 8.13 -8.19 -4.16
N MET A 47 7.09 -7.38 -4.02
CA MET A 47 5.76 -7.87 -3.62
C MET A 47 4.67 -7.57 -4.65
N LYS A 48 3.78 -8.54 -4.88
CA LYS A 48 2.48 -8.31 -5.53
C LYS A 48 1.42 -8.17 -4.45
N ILE A 49 0.80 -7.01 -4.33
CA ILE A 49 -0.21 -6.71 -3.32
C ILE A 49 -1.51 -6.44 -4.04
N GLN A 50 -2.45 -7.37 -3.92
CA GLN A 50 -3.66 -7.34 -4.72
C GLN A 50 -4.90 -7.65 -3.90
N ARG A 51 -6.01 -6.98 -4.23
CA ARG A 51 -7.32 -7.26 -3.62
C ARG A 51 -7.31 -7.22 -2.10
N CYS A 52 -6.48 -6.36 -1.52
CA CYS A 52 -6.35 -6.19 -0.08
C CYS A 52 -7.06 -4.93 0.39
N ARG A 53 -7.37 -4.89 1.69
CA ARG A 53 -7.91 -3.71 2.36
C ARG A 53 -6.92 -3.17 3.38
N PHE A 54 -6.58 -1.90 3.25
CA PHE A 54 -5.76 -1.14 4.18
C PHE A 54 -6.61 -0.01 4.77
N ALA A 55 -7.07 -0.17 6.00
CA ALA A 55 -8.00 0.78 6.58
C ALA A 55 -7.75 1.09 8.05
N ASP A 56 -8.05 2.32 8.45
CA ASP A 56 -8.06 2.72 9.87
C ASP A 56 -6.71 2.51 10.57
N ASN A 57 -5.60 2.56 9.82
CA ASN A 57 -4.26 2.48 10.39
C ASN A 57 -3.79 3.87 10.87
N SER A 58 -3.12 3.93 12.02
CA SER A 58 -2.74 5.19 12.66
C SER A 58 -1.51 5.87 12.03
N ARG A 59 -0.85 5.23 11.06
CA ARG A 59 0.16 5.87 10.17
C ARG A 59 -0.09 5.48 8.71
N ASP A 60 0.98 5.15 7.98
CA ASP A 60 0.92 4.81 6.55
C ASP A 60 0.28 3.43 6.34
N ALA A 61 -0.53 3.27 5.29
CA ALA A 61 -1.01 1.94 4.93
C ALA A 61 0.12 1.06 4.41
N ILE A 62 0.85 1.53 3.40
CA ILE A 62 2.01 0.83 2.84
C ILE A 62 3.19 1.79 2.79
N ARG A 63 4.34 1.38 3.33
CA ARG A 63 5.63 2.09 3.24
C ARG A 63 6.64 1.23 2.50
N LEU A 64 7.31 1.81 1.51
CA LEU A 64 8.33 1.13 0.70
C LEU A 64 9.68 1.84 0.82
N GLU A 65 10.71 1.09 1.19
CA GLU A 65 12.11 1.53 1.27
C GLU A 65 12.93 0.68 0.32
N ASP A 66 12.99 1.14 -0.94
CA ASP A 66 13.60 0.46 -2.08
C ASP A 66 12.98 -0.92 -2.40
N GLY A 67 12.96 -1.28 -3.68
CA GLY A 67 12.31 -2.49 -4.18
C GLY A 67 11.03 -2.23 -4.96
N ARG A 68 10.52 -3.30 -5.58
CA ARG A 68 9.45 -3.21 -6.59
C ARG A 68 8.18 -3.82 -6.06
N ALA A 69 7.13 -3.03 -5.94
CA ALA A 69 5.80 -3.54 -5.66
C ALA A 69 4.85 -3.30 -6.84
N LEU A 70 4.01 -4.29 -7.10
CA LEU A 70 2.81 -4.10 -7.90
C LEU A 70 1.62 -4.02 -6.94
N ILE A 71 0.98 -2.86 -6.89
CA ILE A 71 -0.11 -2.57 -5.94
C ILE A 71 -1.37 -2.33 -6.76
N SER A 72 -2.28 -3.29 -6.84
CA SER A 72 -3.48 -3.14 -7.68
C SER A 72 -4.75 -3.81 -7.13
N GLY A 73 -5.91 -3.22 -7.41
CA GLY A 73 -7.19 -3.76 -6.97
C GLY A 73 -7.41 -3.68 -5.46
N ASN A 74 -6.66 -2.84 -4.73
CA ASN A 74 -6.76 -2.70 -3.28
C ASN A 74 -7.71 -1.58 -2.89
N ILE A 75 -8.15 -1.61 -1.64
CA ILE A 75 -8.95 -0.57 -0.99
C ILE A 75 -8.10 0.11 0.08
N PHE A 76 -7.96 1.42 -0.02
CA PHE A 76 -7.38 2.27 1.00
C PHE A 76 -8.46 3.21 1.55
N SER A 77 -8.61 3.30 2.86
CA SER A 77 -9.60 4.20 3.46
C SER A 77 -9.23 4.56 4.90
N SER A 78 -9.41 5.81 5.29
CA SER A 78 -9.29 6.23 6.69
C SER A 78 -7.91 5.95 7.35
N ASN A 79 -6.84 5.81 6.55
CA ASN A 79 -5.48 5.76 7.10
C ASN A 79 -5.05 7.18 7.49
N PHE A 80 -4.49 7.33 8.69
CA PHE A 80 -4.13 8.64 9.22
C PHE A 80 -2.97 9.26 8.42
N GLY A 81 -1.92 8.47 8.14
CA GLY A 81 -0.78 8.87 7.32
C GLY A 81 -1.07 8.83 5.82
N PHE A 82 -0.09 8.40 5.04
CA PHE A 82 -0.25 8.20 3.59
C PHE A 82 -0.89 6.85 3.29
N ASN A 83 -1.69 6.77 2.23
CA ASN A 83 -2.14 5.47 1.71
C ASN A 83 -0.97 4.70 1.07
N LEU A 84 -0.04 5.44 0.47
CA LEU A 84 1.20 4.88 -0.08
C LEU A 84 2.35 5.84 0.15
N TYR A 85 3.38 5.36 0.85
CA TYR A 85 4.61 6.10 1.11
C TYR A 85 5.78 5.46 0.37
N ASN A 86 6.21 6.07 -0.73
CA ASN A 86 7.43 5.68 -1.44
C ASN A 86 8.62 6.44 -0.84
N ALA A 87 9.39 5.76 0.01
CA ALA A 87 10.67 6.24 0.53
C ALA A 87 11.86 5.82 -0.35
N GLY A 88 11.63 4.90 -1.31
CA GLY A 88 12.65 4.38 -2.21
C GLY A 88 12.82 5.23 -3.46
N ARG A 89 13.90 4.96 -4.20
CA ARG A 89 14.23 5.69 -5.44
C ARG A 89 13.56 5.15 -6.71
N GLU A 90 12.99 3.96 -6.65
CA GLU A 90 12.34 3.33 -7.81
C GLU A 90 10.91 3.88 -7.99
N ASP A 91 10.52 4.06 -9.26
CA ASP A 91 9.14 4.40 -9.61
C ASP A 91 8.20 3.21 -9.36
N LEU A 92 6.97 3.51 -8.96
CA LEU A 92 5.97 2.51 -8.61
C LEU A 92 4.68 2.66 -9.40
N ASN A 93 4.10 1.51 -9.75
CA ASN A 93 2.76 1.44 -10.34
C ASN A 93 1.77 0.96 -9.27
N ALA A 94 0.85 1.84 -8.90
CA ALA A 94 -0.23 1.60 -7.95
C ALA A 94 -1.60 1.82 -8.62
N LEU A 95 -1.82 1.12 -9.74
CA LEU A 95 -2.99 1.29 -10.59
C LEU A 95 -4.19 0.49 -10.08
N LEU A 96 -5.39 0.91 -10.48
CA LEU A 96 -6.65 0.20 -10.25
C LEU A 96 -6.95 -0.03 -8.76
N ASN A 97 -6.53 0.89 -7.90
CA ASN A 97 -6.90 0.89 -6.48
C ASN A 97 -8.04 1.87 -6.23
N TRP A 98 -8.85 1.58 -5.21
CA TRP A 98 -9.76 2.54 -4.61
C TRP A 98 -9.04 3.24 -3.46
N TRP A 99 -8.89 4.56 -3.53
CA TRP A 99 -8.07 5.33 -2.60
C TRP A 99 -8.87 6.02 -1.50
N GLY A 100 -10.16 5.70 -1.38
CA GLY A 100 -11.10 6.35 -0.46
C GLY A 100 -11.88 7.50 -1.09
N SER A 101 -11.49 7.91 -2.30
CA SER A 101 -12.13 8.93 -3.12
C SER A 101 -11.87 8.67 -4.60
N SER A 102 -12.70 9.24 -5.48
CA SER A 102 -12.46 9.36 -6.92
C SER A 102 -11.91 10.72 -7.33
N ASP A 103 -11.77 11.66 -6.39
CA ASP A 103 -11.19 12.99 -6.59
C ASP A 103 -9.66 12.92 -6.60
N GLN A 104 -9.05 13.29 -7.73
CA GLN A 104 -7.60 13.26 -7.91
C GLN A 104 -6.84 14.03 -6.84
N ALA A 105 -7.30 15.21 -6.41
CA ALA A 105 -6.61 16.02 -5.43
C ALA A 105 -6.59 15.34 -4.05
N ILE A 106 -7.70 14.69 -3.67
CA ILE A 106 -7.78 13.92 -2.43
C ILE A 106 -6.85 12.69 -2.49
N ILE A 107 -6.80 12.02 -3.65
CA ILE A 107 -5.94 10.85 -3.86
C ILE A 107 -4.48 11.25 -3.73
N THR A 108 -4.02 12.25 -4.47
CA THR A 108 -2.60 12.63 -4.53
C THR A 108 -2.10 13.19 -3.20
N GLN A 109 -2.93 13.87 -2.41
CA GLN A 109 -2.58 14.30 -1.05
C GLN A 109 -2.22 13.14 -0.12
N LYS A 110 -2.69 11.93 -0.40
CA LYS A 110 -2.44 10.71 0.38
C LYS A 110 -1.35 9.82 -0.23
N ILE A 111 -0.58 10.31 -1.19
CA ILE A 111 0.57 9.63 -1.77
C ILE A 111 1.84 10.45 -1.47
N HIS A 112 2.88 9.77 -0.99
CA HIS A 112 4.21 10.37 -0.85
C HIS A 112 5.15 9.77 -1.89
N ASP A 113 5.67 10.62 -2.77
CA ASP A 113 6.53 10.25 -3.90
C ASP A 113 7.46 11.40 -4.31
N ALA A 114 8.08 11.30 -5.49
CA ALA A 114 8.99 12.32 -6.04
C ALA A 114 8.42 13.75 -6.12
N VAL A 115 7.09 13.91 -6.15
CA VAL A 115 6.45 15.23 -6.16
C VAL A 115 6.62 15.93 -4.81
N LEU A 116 6.60 15.18 -3.71
CA LEU A 116 6.79 15.69 -2.35
C LEU A 116 8.25 15.64 -1.88
N ASP A 117 8.98 14.58 -2.25
CA ASP A 117 10.40 14.42 -1.93
C ASP A 117 11.19 14.03 -3.20
N PRO A 118 11.99 14.93 -3.79
CA PRO A 118 12.77 14.64 -5.00
C PRO A 118 13.77 13.48 -4.88
N ARG A 119 14.01 12.96 -3.68
CA ARG A 119 14.87 11.79 -3.44
C ARG A 119 14.12 10.46 -3.61
N SER A 120 12.78 10.50 -3.66
CA SER A 120 11.91 9.35 -3.90
C SER A 120 11.64 9.14 -5.39
N GLY A 121 11.23 7.93 -5.76
CA GLY A 121 10.64 7.65 -7.07
C GLY A 121 9.18 8.11 -7.14
N THR A 122 8.66 8.30 -8.36
CA THR A 122 7.27 8.68 -8.61
C THR A 122 6.30 7.52 -8.34
N VAL A 123 5.04 7.84 -8.05
CA VAL A 123 3.98 6.83 -7.92
C VAL A 123 2.88 7.09 -8.95
N GLN A 124 2.71 6.17 -9.88
CA GLN A 124 1.61 6.20 -10.83
C GLN A 124 0.36 5.57 -10.20
N VAL A 125 -0.68 6.38 -10.00
CA VAL A 125 -1.95 5.93 -9.39
C VAL A 125 -3.13 5.90 -10.37
N PHE A 126 -2.99 6.51 -11.55
CA PHE A 126 -4.04 6.53 -12.58
C PHE A 126 -3.82 5.42 -13.63
N PRO A 127 -4.85 4.63 -13.98
CA PRO A 127 -6.25 4.80 -13.58
C PRO A 127 -6.53 4.32 -12.15
N TRP A 128 -7.24 5.11 -11.36
CA TRP A 128 -7.82 4.68 -10.08
C TRP A 128 -9.26 4.20 -10.28
N LEU A 129 -9.79 3.47 -9.30
CA LEU A 129 -11.20 3.07 -9.30
C LEU A 129 -12.09 4.27 -8.94
N THR A 130 -13.20 4.44 -9.64
CA THR A 130 -14.18 5.52 -9.39
C THR A 130 -15.20 5.16 -8.32
N GLU A 131 -15.29 3.89 -7.95
CA GLU A 131 -16.14 3.38 -6.89
C GLU A 131 -15.40 2.34 -6.05
N LYS A 132 -15.84 2.17 -4.81
CA LYS A 132 -15.30 1.17 -3.90
C LYS A 132 -15.75 -0.23 -4.35
N PRO A 133 -14.83 -1.18 -4.61
CA PRO A 133 -15.20 -2.55 -4.92
C PRO A 133 -15.97 -3.24 -3.78
N PRO A 134 -17.09 -3.93 -4.04
CA PRO A 134 -17.91 -4.55 -2.99
C PRO A 134 -17.33 -5.86 -2.45
N LEU A 135 -16.48 -6.55 -3.22
CA LEU A 135 -16.03 -7.93 -2.94
C LEU A 135 -14.60 -8.03 -2.37
N ILE A 136 -14.02 -6.91 -1.95
CA ILE A 136 -12.73 -6.90 -1.26
C ILE A 136 -12.99 -6.99 0.25
N PRO A 137 -12.27 -7.88 0.96
CA PRO A 137 -12.54 -8.21 2.36
C PRO A 137 -12.41 -7.02 3.33
#